data_AF-A0AAW2TYG3-F1
#
_entry.id   AF-A0AAW2TYG3-F1
#
_cell.length_a   1.000
_cell.length_b   1.000
_cell.length_c   1.000
_cell.angle_alpha   90.00
_cell.angle_beta   90.00
_cell.angle_gamma   90.00
#
_symmetry.space_group_name_H-M   'P 1'
#
loop_
_entity.id
_entity.type
_entity.pdbx_description
1 polymer ?
#
loop_
_entity_poly.entity_id
_entity_poly.type
_entity_poly.pdbx_seq_one_letter_code
_entity_poly.pdbx_strand_id
1 'polypeptide(L)'
;MLQEFPFVRYRAAKSLDPTTMTTFRDLIPTKLAAGVWNCLTKYKTNLPNFPQSETCELLILDRSIDQIAPIIHEWTYDAMCHDLLNMEGNKYVHEVPSKTSGVPERKEVLLEDHDPIWLELRHAHIADASERLHEKMTNFVSKNKAAQIHGSRPILNSLNVAP
;
A
#
# COMPACT_ATOMS: atom_id res chain seq x y z
N MET A 1 -13.23 12.97 -9.18
CA MET A 1 -12.08 13.54 -9.92
C MET A 1 -11.49 14.67 -9.10
N LEU A 2 -10.16 14.80 -9.07
CA LEU A 2 -9.44 15.75 -8.20
C LEU A 2 -9.53 17.22 -8.65
N GLN A 3 -9.99 17.51 -9.87
CA GLN A 3 -10.07 18.88 -10.43
C GLN A 3 -8.73 19.63 -10.48
N GLU A 4 -7.65 18.91 -10.80
CA GLU A 4 -6.29 19.45 -10.86
C GLU A 4 -5.82 19.64 -12.31
N PHE A 5 -5.03 20.68 -12.58
CA PHE A 5 -4.27 20.88 -13.82
C PHE A 5 -2.77 20.79 -13.51
N PRO A 6 -2.14 19.61 -13.60
CA PRO A 6 -0.76 19.45 -13.17
C PRO A 6 0.26 19.91 -14.22
N PHE A 7 1.40 20.41 -13.74
CA PHE A 7 2.62 20.50 -14.53
C PHE A 7 3.22 19.10 -14.71
N VAL A 8 3.27 18.61 -15.96
CA VAL A 8 3.69 17.23 -16.25
C VAL A 8 5.21 17.15 -16.35
N ARG A 9 5.81 16.36 -15.45
CA ARG A 9 7.24 16.04 -15.42
C ARG A 9 7.43 14.56 -15.69
N TYR A 10 8.54 14.20 -16.34
CA TYR A 10 8.83 12.80 -16.63
C TYR A 10 10.33 12.53 -16.58
N ARG A 11 10.69 11.28 -16.32
CA ARG A 11 12.08 10.83 -16.48
C ARG A 11 12.42 10.77 -17.97
N ALA A 12 13.28 11.68 -18.41
CA ALA A 12 13.79 11.64 -19.78
C ALA A 12 14.70 10.42 -20.00
N ALA A 13 14.71 9.92 -21.23
CA ALA A 13 15.70 8.94 -21.68
C ALA A 13 17.11 9.48 -21.41
N LYS A 14 17.94 8.70 -20.71
CA LYS A 14 19.33 9.11 -20.45
C LYS A 14 20.10 8.99 -21.76
N SER A 15 20.56 10.12 -22.33
CA SER A 15 21.62 10.09 -23.35
C SER A 15 22.97 9.92 -22.66
N LEU A 16 23.24 8.73 -22.12
CA LEU A 16 24.47 8.48 -21.37
C LEU A 16 25.71 8.41 -22.27
N ASP A 17 25.55 8.13 -23.58
CA ASP A 17 26.64 8.09 -24.56
C ASP A 17 26.04 8.15 -25.99
N PRO A 18 26.57 8.95 -26.95
CA PRO A 18 26.18 8.89 -28.36
C PRO A 18 26.28 7.50 -29.02
N THR A 19 26.99 6.54 -28.41
CA THR A 19 27.04 5.14 -28.88
C THR A 19 25.86 4.30 -28.40
N THR A 20 25.17 4.69 -27.33
CA THR A 20 24.06 3.92 -26.75
C THR A 20 22.75 4.31 -27.42
N MET A 21 22.24 3.44 -28.28
CA MET A 21 20.94 3.62 -28.94
C MET A 21 19.81 3.75 -27.92
N THR A 22 19.02 4.82 -28.01
CA THR A 22 17.79 4.98 -27.24
C THR A 22 16.79 3.89 -27.62
N THR A 23 16.33 3.11 -26.65
CA THR A 23 15.36 2.04 -26.90
C THR A 23 13.94 2.59 -26.85
N PHE A 24 12.99 1.80 -27.37
CA PHE A 24 11.56 2.13 -27.21
C PHE A 24 11.16 2.28 -25.74
N ARG A 25 11.75 1.50 -24.83
CA ARG A 25 11.44 1.53 -23.40
C ARG A 25 11.83 2.86 -22.76
N ASP A 26 12.95 3.42 -23.17
CA ASP A 26 13.44 4.72 -22.69
C ASP A 26 12.50 5.87 -23.07
N LEU A 27 11.70 5.70 -24.13
CA LEU A 27 10.75 6.69 -24.62
C LEU A 27 9.35 6.56 -24.01
N ILE A 28 9.08 5.53 -23.21
CA ILE A 28 7.74 5.29 -22.63
C ILE A 28 7.29 6.48 -21.77
N PRO A 29 8.07 6.98 -20.80
CA PRO A 29 7.65 8.13 -19.97
C PRO A 29 7.36 9.37 -20.82
N THR A 30 8.19 9.66 -21.83
CA THR A 30 8.02 10.80 -22.73
C THR A 30 6.72 10.71 -23.53
N LYS A 31 6.45 9.54 -24.13
CA LYS A 31 5.22 9.33 -24.93
C LYS A 31 3.97 9.41 -24.06
N LEU A 32 4.03 8.83 -22.85
CA LEU A 32 2.93 8.90 -21.89
C LEU A 32 2.67 10.34 -21.44
N ALA A 33 3.73 11.10 -21.12
CA ALA A 33 3.63 12.50 -20.75
C ALA A 33 2.97 13.35 -21.84
N ALA A 34 3.36 13.16 -23.10
CA ALA A 34 2.74 13.85 -24.23
C ALA A 34 1.25 13.49 -24.37
N GLY A 35 0.89 12.22 -24.19
CA GLY A 35 -0.51 11.76 -24.20
C GLY A 35 -1.33 12.40 -23.08
N VAL A 36 -0.80 12.41 -21.85
CA VAL A 36 -1.44 13.03 -20.68
C VAL A 36 -1.62 14.53 -20.89
N TRP A 37 -0.59 15.23 -21.36
CA TRP A 37 -0.66 16.67 -21.65
C TRP A 37 -1.74 17.01 -22.69
N ASN A 38 -1.85 16.21 -23.74
CA ASN A 38 -2.90 16.38 -24.75
C ASN A 38 -4.31 16.23 -24.15
N CYS A 39 -4.50 15.29 -23.23
CA CYS A 39 -5.78 15.12 -22.52
C CYS A 39 -6.05 16.30 -21.57
N LEU A 40 -5.07 16.72 -20.78
CA LEU A 40 -5.20 17.85 -19.84
C LEU A 40 -5.54 19.16 -20.58
N THR A 41 -4.90 19.40 -21.72
CA THR A 41 -5.20 20.58 -22.55
C THR A 41 -6.65 20.56 -23.06
N LYS A 42 -7.17 19.39 -23.44
CA LYS A 42 -8.59 19.25 -23.81
C LYS A 42 -9.52 19.53 -22.64
N TYR A 43 -9.18 19.08 -21.43
CA TYR A 43 -9.97 19.37 -20.23
C TYR A 43 -9.95 20.86 -19.88
N LYS A 44 -8.80 21.50 -19.96
CA LYS A 44 -8.65 22.95 -19.78
C LYS A 44 -9.58 23.77 -20.67
N THR A 45 -9.79 23.32 -21.91
CA THR A 45 -10.68 24.00 -22.87
C THR A 45 -12.15 23.62 -22.72
N ASN A 46 -12.47 22.35 -22.42
CA ASN A 46 -13.84 21.83 -22.55
C ASN A 46 -14.58 21.61 -21.22
N LEU A 47 -13.88 21.55 -20.08
CA LEU A 47 -14.52 21.34 -18.79
C LEU A 47 -14.82 22.68 -18.09
N PRO A 48 -16.06 22.90 -17.64
CA PRO A 48 -16.40 24.08 -16.86
C PRO A 48 -15.67 24.06 -15.52
N ASN A 49 -15.21 25.23 -15.06
CA ASN A 49 -14.49 25.43 -13.79
C ASN A 49 -13.17 24.63 -13.66
N PHE A 50 -12.60 24.15 -14.76
CA PHE A 50 -11.30 23.49 -14.72
C PHE A 50 -10.16 24.53 -14.55
N PRO A 51 -9.12 24.25 -13.74
CA PRO A 51 -8.04 25.19 -13.51
C PRO A 51 -7.31 25.63 -14.80
N GLN A 52 -7.03 26.93 -14.90
CA GLN A 52 -6.41 27.52 -16.08
C GLN A 52 -4.90 27.76 -15.92
N SER A 53 -4.40 27.67 -14.71
CA SER A 53 -2.98 27.65 -14.35
C SER A 53 -2.66 26.35 -13.65
N GLU A 54 -1.39 25.97 -13.65
CA GLU A 54 -0.94 24.73 -13.03
C GLU A 54 -1.21 24.75 -11.51
N THR A 55 -1.74 23.65 -10.98
CA THR A 55 -2.18 23.54 -9.57
C THR A 55 -1.33 22.56 -8.75
N CYS A 56 -0.67 21.61 -9.41
CA CYS A 56 0.22 20.63 -8.79
C CYS A 56 1.28 20.12 -9.78
N GLU A 57 2.16 19.22 -9.34
CA GLU A 57 3.07 18.49 -10.22
C GLU A 57 2.57 17.06 -10.46
N LEU A 58 2.66 16.57 -11.69
CA LEU A 58 2.47 15.16 -12.03
C LEU A 58 3.80 14.59 -12.52
N LEU A 59 4.38 13.68 -11.74
CA LEU A 59 5.63 13.01 -12.08
C LEU A 59 5.37 11.63 -12.70
N ILE A 60 5.84 11.42 -13.93
CA ILE A 60 5.75 10.16 -14.65
C ILE A 60 7.11 9.46 -14.63
N LEU A 61 7.14 8.29 -14.01
CA LEU A 61 8.33 7.45 -13.89
C LEU A 61 8.07 6.07 -14.50
N ASP A 62 9.14 5.40 -14.87
CA ASP A 62 9.14 3.96 -15.15
C ASP A 62 9.87 3.21 -14.03
N ARG A 63 9.60 1.90 -13.89
CA ARG A 63 10.15 1.09 -12.80
C ARG A 63 11.68 1.03 -12.80
N SER A 64 12.35 1.25 -13.92
CA SER A 64 13.83 1.17 -13.99
C SER A 64 14.56 2.29 -13.23
N ILE A 65 13.83 3.25 -12.64
CA ILE A 65 14.45 4.26 -11.78
C ILE A 65 14.95 3.65 -10.47
N ASP A 66 14.31 2.58 -10.02
CA ASP A 66 14.66 1.84 -8.82
C ASP A 66 14.26 0.36 -9.00
N GLN A 67 15.25 -0.48 -9.25
CA GLN A 67 15.02 -1.92 -9.41
C GLN A 67 15.08 -2.68 -8.08
N ILE A 68 15.49 -2.03 -6.99
CA ILE A 68 15.73 -2.66 -5.70
C ILE A 68 14.47 -2.63 -4.84
N ALA A 69 13.77 -1.50 -4.74
CA ALA A 69 12.60 -1.39 -3.88
C ALA A 69 11.48 -2.45 -4.10
N PRO A 70 11.24 -3.01 -5.31
CA PRO A 70 10.22 -4.06 -5.48
C PRO A 70 10.63 -5.45 -5.00
N ILE A 71 11.91 -5.70 -4.78
CA ILE A 71 12.46 -7.04 -4.53
C ILE A 71 13.04 -7.21 -3.13
N ILE A 72 13.27 -6.12 -2.42
CA ILE A 72 13.74 -6.17 -1.04
C ILE A 72 12.58 -6.55 -0.12
N HIS A 73 12.87 -7.40 0.88
CA HIS A 73 11.96 -7.62 1.99
C HIS A 73 11.84 -6.32 2.80
N GLU A 74 10.60 -5.86 2.98
CA GLU A 74 10.27 -4.62 3.67
C GLU A 74 9.73 -4.92 5.07
N TRP A 75 10.09 -4.09 6.04
CA TRP A 75 9.83 -4.36 7.46
C TRP A 75 8.68 -3.52 8.03
N THR A 76 8.06 -2.67 7.22
CA THR A 76 6.81 -1.99 7.58
C THR A 76 5.64 -2.96 7.55
N TYR A 77 4.71 -2.82 8.50
CA TYR A 77 3.67 -3.82 8.74
C TYR A 77 2.84 -4.16 7.49
N ASP A 78 2.42 -3.15 6.73
CA ASP A 78 1.65 -3.32 5.49
C ASP A 78 2.43 -4.07 4.41
N ALA A 79 3.63 -3.56 4.10
CA ALA A 79 4.47 -4.13 3.07
C ALA A 79 4.84 -5.58 3.40
N MET A 80 5.18 -5.87 4.67
CA MET A 80 5.46 -7.22 5.13
C MET A 80 4.24 -8.15 5.00
N CYS A 81 3.02 -7.67 5.29
CA CYS A 81 1.81 -8.47 5.08
C CYS A 81 1.65 -8.87 3.61
N HIS A 82 1.82 -7.93 2.69
CA HIS A 82 1.71 -8.19 1.25
C HIS A 82 2.84 -9.03 0.67
N ASP A 83 4.01 -9.03 1.31
CA ASP A 83 5.18 -9.81 0.91
C ASP A 83 5.10 -11.27 1.42
N LEU A 84 4.72 -11.46 2.69
CA LEU A 84 4.79 -12.78 3.34
C LEU A 84 3.47 -13.54 3.41
N LEU A 85 2.32 -12.86 3.31
CA LEU A 85 1.01 -13.49 3.44
C LEU A 85 0.33 -13.65 2.06
N ASN A 86 -0.46 -14.71 1.93
CA ASN A 86 -1.27 -14.91 0.73
C ASN A 86 -2.53 -14.02 0.76
N MET A 87 -2.38 -12.77 0.35
CA MET A 87 -3.46 -11.78 0.29
C MET A 87 -4.08 -11.69 -1.11
N GLU A 88 -5.39 -11.45 -1.17
CA GLU A 88 -6.10 -11.11 -2.41
C GLU A 88 -6.50 -9.63 -2.36
N GLY A 89 -5.67 -8.75 -2.94
CA GLY A 89 -5.75 -7.32 -2.67
C GLY A 89 -5.53 -7.07 -1.17
N ASN A 90 -6.47 -6.39 -0.51
CA ASN A 90 -6.41 -6.09 0.93
C ASN A 90 -7.09 -7.15 1.81
N LYS A 91 -7.51 -8.28 1.22
CA LYS A 91 -8.21 -9.36 1.94
C LYS A 91 -7.22 -10.41 2.41
N TYR A 92 -7.24 -10.67 3.71
CA TYR A 92 -6.54 -11.80 4.33
C TYR A 92 -7.55 -12.83 4.84
N VAL A 93 -7.27 -14.11 4.63
CA VAL A 93 -8.11 -15.22 5.10
C VAL A 93 -7.30 -16.09 6.04
N HIS A 94 -7.76 -16.20 7.29
CA HIS A 94 -7.14 -17.06 8.30
C HIS A 94 -8.10 -18.15 8.78
N GLU A 95 -7.57 -19.35 9.00
CA GLU A 95 -8.31 -20.49 9.54
C GLU A 95 -8.25 -20.48 11.06
N VAL A 96 -9.40 -20.38 11.71
CA VAL A 96 -9.51 -20.49 13.16
C VAL A 96 -10.11 -21.84 13.57
N PRO A 97 -9.69 -22.43 14.70
CA PRO A 97 -10.29 -23.65 15.20
C PRO A 97 -11.79 -23.47 15.46
N SER A 98 -12.62 -24.30 14.82
CA SER A 98 -14.06 -24.33 15.08
C SER A 98 -14.35 -24.75 16.52
N LYS A 99 -15.34 -24.10 17.14
CA LYS A 99 -15.79 -24.45 18.49
C LYS A 99 -16.72 -25.66 18.53
N THR A 100 -17.24 -26.09 17.38
CA THR A 100 -18.42 -26.97 17.32
C THR A 100 -18.32 -28.12 16.32
N SER A 101 -17.58 -27.96 15.22
CA SER A 101 -17.66 -28.88 14.06
C SER A 101 -16.36 -29.62 13.72
N GLY A 102 -15.26 -29.38 14.44
CA GLY A 102 -13.95 -30.01 14.18
C GLY A 102 -13.27 -29.58 12.87
N VAL A 103 -13.99 -28.95 11.94
CA VAL A 103 -13.47 -28.35 10.71
C VAL A 103 -13.07 -26.89 10.99
N PRO A 104 -11.86 -26.43 10.65
CA PRO A 104 -11.47 -25.03 10.81
C PRO A 104 -12.44 -24.06 10.13
N GLU A 105 -12.79 -22.98 10.82
CA GLU A 105 -13.59 -21.88 10.27
C GLU A 105 -12.68 -20.90 9.54
N ARG A 106 -13.04 -20.53 8.30
CA ARG A 106 -12.32 -19.47 7.57
C ARG A 106 -12.87 -18.11 7.96
N LYS A 107 -12.00 -17.22 8.42
CA LYS A 107 -12.32 -15.83 8.70
C LYS A 107 -11.64 -14.93 7.70
N GLU A 108 -12.44 -14.10 7.07
CA GLU A 108 -11.98 -13.07 6.15
C GLU A 108 -11.84 -11.75 6.91
N VAL A 109 -10.73 -11.06 6.68
CA VAL A 109 -10.41 -9.75 7.26
C VAL A 109 -10.02 -8.82 6.12
N LEU A 110 -10.57 -7.61 6.14
CA LEU A 110 -10.23 -6.53 5.21
C LEU A 110 -9.35 -5.51 5.91
N LEU A 111 -8.15 -5.29 5.39
CA LEU A 111 -7.16 -4.35 5.93
C LEU A 111 -7.23 -3.02 5.15
N GLU A 112 -8.05 -2.09 5.62
CA GLU A 112 -8.38 -0.85 4.89
C GLU A 112 -8.47 0.36 5.84
N ASP A 113 -8.63 1.56 5.27
CA ASP A 113 -8.62 2.84 5.99
C ASP A 113 -9.71 2.99 7.06
N HIS A 114 -10.74 2.14 7.05
CA HIS A 114 -11.80 2.14 8.06
C HIS A 114 -11.43 1.41 9.35
N ASP A 115 -10.36 0.60 9.35
CA ASP A 115 -9.79 0.04 10.56
C ASP A 115 -8.77 1.04 11.17
N PRO A 116 -9.09 1.66 12.32
CA PRO A 116 -8.22 2.66 12.92
C PRO A 116 -6.90 2.06 13.46
N ILE A 117 -6.90 0.78 13.85
CA ILE A 117 -5.68 0.09 14.29
C ILE A 117 -4.77 -0.14 13.08
N TRP A 118 -5.34 -0.60 11.97
CA TRP A 118 -4.60 -0.75 10.72
C TRP A 118 -4.01 0.59 10.27
N LEU A 119 -4.82 1.64 10.15
CA LEU A 119 -4.38 2.96 9.69
C LEU A 119 -3.24 3.53 10.55
N GLU A 120 -3.27 3.29 11.85
CA GLU A 120 -2.22 3.71 12.79
C GLU A 120 -0.93 2.90 12.65
N LEU A 121 -1.01 1.59 12.44
CA LEU A 121 0.13 0.67 12.53
C LEU A 121 0.74 0.30 11.18
N ARG A 122 0.02 0.42 10.06
CA ARG A 122 0.41 -0.12 8.74
C ARG A 122 1.77 0.36 8.23
N HIS A 123 2.21 1.55 8.62
CA HIS A 123 3.50 2.13 8.22
C HIS A 123 4.59 2.02 9.29
N ALA A 124 4.30 1.45 10.45
CA ALA A 124 5.29 1.22 11.49
C ALA A 124 6.15 0.00 11.18
N HIS A 125 7.38 -0.02 11.68
CA HIS A 125 8.22 -1.21 11.67
C HIS A 125 7.52 -2.35 12.45
N ILE A 126 7.62 -3.59 11.98
CA ILE A 126 6.87 -4.73 12.53
C ILE A 126 7.07 -4.94 14.03
N ALA A 127 8.29 -4.70 14.53
CA ALA A 127 8.60 -4.79 15.97
C ALA A 127 7.76 -3.80 16.78
N ASP A 128 7.74 -2.53 16.36
CA ASP A 128 6.98 -1.46 17.02
C ASP A 128 5.47 -1.69 16.88
N ALA A 129 5.01 -2.17 15.71
CA ALA A 129 3.61 -2.49 15.46
C ALA A 129 3.12 -3.60 16.40
N SER A 130 3.93 -4.65 16.59
CA SER A 130 3.64 -5.77 17.49
C SER A 130 3.52 -5.32 18.95
N GLU A 131 4.47 -4.51 19.43
CA GLU A 131 4.45 -3.98 20.80
C GLU A 131 3.22 -3.10 21.03
N ARG A 132 2.96 -2.13 20.14
CA ARG A 132 1.80 -1.24 20.24
C ARG A 132 0.47 -1.99 20.17
N LEU A 133 0.37 -3.00 19.31
CA LEU A 133 -0.84 -3.82 19.21
C LEU A 133 -1.07 -4.61 20.51
N HIS A 134 -0.01 -5.17 21.09
CA HIS A 134 -0.07 -5.87 22.37
C HIS A 134 -0.52 -4.94 23.51
N GLU A 135 0.04 -3.73 23.60
CA GLU A 135 -0.36 -2.73 24.58
C GLU A 135 -1.84 -2.33 24.42
N LYS A 136 -2.29 -2.07 23.19
CA LYS A 136 -3.69 -1.74 22.91
C LYS A 136 -4.64 -2.87 23.34
N MET A 137 -4.28 -4.12 23.04
CA MET A 137 -5.08 -5.28 23.43
C MET A 137 -5.12 -5.44 24.96
N THR A 138 -3.99 -5.29 25.65
CA THR A 138 -3.91 -5.34 27.11
C THR A 138 -4.74 -4.23 27.77
N ASN A 139 -4.68 -3.02 27.21
CA ASN A 139 -5.50 -1.89 27.65
C ASN A 139 -6.99 -2.10 27.39
N PHE A 140 -7.36 -2.73 26.28
CA PHE A 140 -8.74 -3.07 25.97
C PHE A 140 -9.30 -4.10 26.97
N VAL A 141 -8.55 -5.17 27.23
CA VAL A 141 -8.96 -6.22 28.18
C VAL A 141 -9.05 -5.66 29.60
N SER A 142 -8.08 -4.86 30.06
CA SER A 142 -8.12 -4.30 31.41
C SER A 142 -9.30 -3.35 31.65
N LYS A 143 -9.74 -2.60 30.63
CA LYS A 143 -10.84 -1.63 30.73
C LYS A 143 -12.23 -2.23 30.46
N ASN A 144 -12.31 -3.43 29.88
CA ASN A 144 -13.58 -4.02 29.47
C ASN A 144 -13.87 -5.34 30.23
N LYS A 145 -14.78 -5.28 31.21
CA LYS A 145 -15.16 -6.43 32.04
C LYS A 145 -15.68 -7.63 31.23
N ALA A 146 -16.36 -7.41 30.10
CA ALA A 146 -16.84 -8.49 29.24
C ALA A 146 -15.68 -9.19 28.51
N ALA A 147 -14.66 -8.43 28.10
CA ALA A 147 -13.45 -8.98 27.48
C ALA A 147 -12.60 -9.79 28.47
N GLN A 148 -12.53 -9.39 29.74
CA GLN A 148 -11.83 -10.15 30.79
C GLN A 148 -12.39 -11.57 30.97
N ILE A 149 -13.70 -11.76 30.80
CA ILE A 149 -14.37 -13.06 30.93
C ILE A 149 -14.02 -13.99 29.77
N HIS A 150 -13.64 -13.45 28.59
CA HIS A 150 -13.34 -14.22 27.38
C HIS A 150 -11.84 -14.31 27.03
N GLY A 151 -10.97 -13.66 27.81
CA GLY A 151 -9.56 -13.37 27.47
C GLY A 151 -8.56 -14.53 27.50
N SER A 152 -8.97 -15.78 27.76
CA SER A 152 -8.05 -16.92 27.89
C SER A 152 -7.69 -17.58 26.54
N ARG A 153 -7.24 -16.80 25.54
CA ARG A 153 -6.60 -17.37 24.34
C ARG A 153 -5.42 -16.50 23.89
N PRO A 154 -4.17 -16.98 23.94
CA PRO A 154 -3.03 -16.21 23.46
C PRO A 154 -3.05 -16.14 21.93
N ILE A 155 -3.30 -14.94 21.39
CA ILE A 155 -3.33 -14.67 19.94
C ILE A 155 -1.90 -14.47 19.39
N LEU A 156 -0.89 -14.32 20.25
CA LEU A 156 0.48 -13.93 19.87
C LEU A 156 1.45 -15.09 19.60
N ASN A 157 1.03 -16.35 19.74
CA ASN A 157 1.94 -17.48 19.48
C ASN A 157 2.07 -17.83 17.98
N SER A 158 1.29 -17.21 17.09
CA SER A 158 1.32 -17.51 15.64
C SER A 158 2.31 -16.66 14.84
N LEU A 159 3.03 -15.71 15.45
CA LEU A 159 4.05 -14.88 14.78
C LEU A 159 5.50 -15.31 15.08
N ASN A 160 5.71 -16.32 15.93
CA ASN A 160 7.05 -16.87 16.25
C ASN A 160 7.43 -18.09 15.42
N VAL A 161 6.85 -18.26 14.22
CA VAL A 161 7.24 -19.34 13.30
C VAL A 161 7.43 -18.79 11.90
N ALA A 162 8.56 -18.12 11.69
CA ALA A 162 9.26 -18.13 10.41
C ALA A 162 10.77 -18.14 10.71
N PRO A 163 11.55 -19.05 10.11
CA PRO A 163 13.01 -19.05 10.23
C PRO A 163 13.65 -17.83 9.57
#